data_AF-A0A519KV66-F1
#
_entry.id   AF-A0A519KV66-F1
#
_cell.length_a   1.000
_cell.length_b   1.000
_cell.length_c   1.000
_cell.angle_alpha   90.00
_cell.angle_beta   90.00
_cell.angle_gamma   90.00
#
_symmetry.space_group_name_H-M   'P 1'
#
loop_
_entity.id
_entity.type
_entity.pdbx_description
1 polymer ?
#
loop_
_entity_poly.entity_id
_entity_poly.type
_entity_poly.pdbx_seq_one_letter_code
_entity_poly.pdbx_strand_id
1 'polypeptide(L)'
;MRRRERTGLGGFVLATAIGAAAALWTWTAPGDPALWPAPATGAGVEASLLDNGFHTDLALPRAALEARGGPLAEAVRGLPAGDWILIGWGDAKFYVDQSPIGDRLPDGARAFFRPGNASVLMLDPT
;
A
#
# COMPACT_ATOMS: atom_id res chain seq x y z
N MET A 1 -48.21 7.00 26.61
CA MET A 1 -47.01 7.55 25.94
C MET A 1 -45.85 6.55 26.04
N ARG A 2 -45.59 5.72 25.02
CA ARG A 2 -44.41 4.85 24.95
C ARG A 2 -43.45 5.41 23.90
N ARG A 3 -42.53 6.25 24.33
CA ARG A 3 -41.42 6.81 23.52
C ARG A 3 -40.12 6.48 24.25
N ARG A 4 -39.67 5.21 24.23
CA ARG A 4 -38.42 4.87 24.95
C ARG A 4 -37.58 3.69 24.44
N GLU A 5 -37.84 3.14 23.25
CA GLU A 5 -37.04 2.03 22.72
C GLU A 5 -36.15 2.42 21.52
N ARG A 6 -36.54 3.44 20.74
CA ARG A 6 -35.79 3.84 19.53
C ARG A 6 -34.43 4.51 19.82
N THR A 7 -34.25 5.11 21.00
CA THR A 7 -32.99 5.78 21.38
C THR A 7 -31.86 4.78 21.70
N GLY A 8 -32.19 3.60 22.23
CA GLY A 8 -31.19 2.58 22.57
C GLY A 8 -30.58 1.92 21.34
N LEU A 9 -31.43 1.53 20.39
CA LEU A 9 -30.98 0.91 19.14
C LEU A 9 -30.22 1.91 18.26
N GLY A 10 -30.71 3.15 18.14
CA GLY A 10 -30.02 4.19 17.35
C GLY A 10 -28.65 4.55 17.91
N GLY A 11 -28.53 4.69 19.24
CA GLY A 11 -27.24 4.93 19.90
C GLY A 11 -26.27 3.75 19.74
N PHE A 12 -26.78 2.52 19.86
CA PHE A 12 -25.98 1.32 19.65
C PHE A 12 -25.43 1.23 18.22
N VAL A 13 -26.29 1.42 17.21
CA VAL A 13 -25.88 1.40 15.79
C VAL A 13 -24.81 2.45 15.50
N LEU A 14 -24.97 3.66 16.02
CA LEU A 14 -23.98 4.73 15.85
C LEU A 14 -22.64 4.37 16.51
N ALA A 15 -22.67 3.85 17.73
CA ALA A 15 -21.47 3.42 18.43
C ALA A 15 -20.74 2.30 17.69
N THR A 16 -21.47 1.31 17.16
CA THR A 16 -20.90 0.23 16.34
C THR A 16 -20.26 0.78 15.05
N ALA A 17 -20.92 1.71 14.36
CA ALA A 17 -20.38 2.31 13.14
C ALA A 17 -19.07 3.08 13.40
N ILE A 18 -19.02 3.87 14.48
CA ILE A 18 -17.80 4.58 14.89
C ILE A 18 -16.69 3.58 15.26
N GLY A 19 -17.01 2.54 16.03
CA GLY A 19 -16.04 1.51 16.40
C GLY A 19 -15.48 0.77 15.19
N ALA A 20 -16.32 0.43 14.21
CA ALA A 20 -15.88 -0.21 12.97
C ALA A 20 -15.00 0.72 12.12
N ALA A 21 -15.37 2.00 12.00
CA ALA A 21 -14.57 3.00 11.30
C ALA A 21 -13.19 3.18 11.96
N ALA A 22 -13.14 3.28 13.29
CA ALA A 22 -11.90 3.36 14.04
C ALA A 22 -11.05 2.09 13.87
N ALA A 23 -11.67 0.91 13.98
CA ALA A 23 -10.98 -0.36 13.81
C ALA A 23 -10.37 -0.49 12.41
N LEU A 24 -11.09 -0.10 11.35
CA LEU A 24 -10.57 -0.08 9.99
C LEU A 24 -9.46 0.96 9.80
N TRP A 25 -9.60 2.15 10.38
CA TRP A 25 -8.60 3.20 10.31
C TRP A 25 -7.28 2.77 10.97
N THR A 26 -7.36 2.12 12.12
CA THR A 26 -6.18 1.74 12.91
C THR A 26 -5.78 0.28 12.69
N TRP A 27 -6.34 -0.39 11.68
CA TRP A 27 -6.02 -1.79 11.45
C TRP A 27 -4.59 -1.92 10.95
N THR A 28 -3.77 -2.63 11.73
CA THR A 28 -2.44 -3.08 11.32
C THR A 28 -2.37 -4.61 11.43
N ALA A 29 -1.63 -5.23 10.52
CA ALA A 29 -1.24 -6.63 10.67
C ALA A 29 0.07 -6.68 11.48
N PRO A 30 0.26 -7.67 12.38
CA PRO A 30 1.56 -7.89 12.99
C PRO A 30 2.60 -8.16 11.89
N GLY A 31 3.69 -7.41 11.92
CA GLY A 31 4.81 -7.62 11.00
C GLY A 31 5.52 -8.94 11.29
N ASP A 32 6.25 -9.46 10.31
CA ASP A 32 7.10 -10.63 10.49
C ASP A 32 8.31 -10.27 11.39
N PRO A 33 8.43 -10.85 12.60
CA PRO A 33 9.54 -10.55 13.50
C PRO A 33 10.89 -11.01 12.97
N ALA A 34 10.94 -11.88 11.94
CA ALA A 34 12.17 -12.24 11.28
C ALA A 34 12.75 -11.10 10.39
N LEU A 35 11.92 -10.11 10.04
CA LEU A 35 12.31 -8.98 9.19
C LEU A 35 12.76 -7.75 9.97
N TRP A 36 12.40 -7.64 11.26
CA TRP A 36 12.77 -6.51 12.12
C TRP A 36 13.04 -6.93 13.58
N PRO A 37 14.13 -6.46 14.21
CA PRO A 37 15.17 -5.59 13.64
C PRO A 37 16.01 -6.33 12.60
N ALA A 38 16.51 -5.57 11.61
CA ALA A 38 17.39 -6.15 10.60
C ALA A 38 18.62 -6.80 11.28
N PRO A 39 19.10 -7.97 10.81
CA PRO A 39 20.29 -8.60 11.36
C PRO A 39 21.49 -7.64 11.32
N ALA A 40 22.22 -7.55 12.43
CA ALA A 40 23.40 -6.67 12.53
C ALA A 40 24.55 -7.09 11.59
N THR A 41 24.49 -8.30 11.07
CA THR A 41 25.47 -8.89 10.15
C THR A 41 24.92 -8.91 8.73
N GLY A 42 25.30 -7.92 7.93
CA GLY A 42 24.97 -7.85 6.51
C GLY A 42 25.22 -6.44 5.96
N ALA A 43 25.64 -6.34 4.70
CA ALA A 43 25.63 -5.06 4.02
C ALA A 43 24.16 -4.69 3.75
N GLY A 44 23.65 -3.67 4.45
CA GLY A 44 22.33 -3.11 4.17
C GLY A 44 22.33 -2.37 2.83
N VAL A 45 21.15 -2.25 2.23
CA VAL A 45 20.90 -1.32 1.13
C VAL A 45 20.10 -0.17 1.69
N GLU A 46 20.49 1.06 1.36
CA GLU A 46 19.70 2.23 1.71
C GLU A 46 18.36 2.18 0.95
N ALA A 47 17.27 2.35 1.70
CA ALA A 47 15.93 2.44 1.15
C ALA A 47 15.26 3.67 1.72
N SER A 48 14.73 4.53 0.87
CA SER A 48 13.99 5.71 1.30
C SER A 48 12.51 5.54 0.99
N LEU A 49 11.66 5.90 1.95
CA LEU A 49 10.21 5.98 1.74
C LEU A 49 9.86 7.41 1.38
N LEU A 50 9.37 7.62 0.16
CA LEU A 50 8.90 8.93 -0.31
C LEU A 50 7.39 8.96 -0.17
N ASP A 51 6.87 9.89 0.64
CA ASP A 51 5.44 10.06 0.87
C ASP A 51 5.03 11.51 0.66
N ASN A 52 4.08 11.76 -0.24
CA ASN A 52 3.51 13.08 -0.52
C ASN A 52 2.09 13.26 0.02
N GLY A 53 1.57 12.30 0.80
CA GLY A 53 0.22 12.27 1.35
C GLY A 53 -0.84 11.71 0.40
N PHE A 54 -0.49 11.42 -0.86
CA PHE A 54 -1.38 10.79 -1.85
C PHE A 54 -0.75 9.54 -2.50
N HIS A 55 0.55 9.58 -2.75
CA HIS A 55 1.37 8.48 -3.23
C HIS A 55 2.52 8.22 -2.26
N THR A 56 2.84 6.93 -2.12
CA THR A 56 4.02 6.46 -1.41
C THR A 56 4.84 5.58 -2.35
N ASP A 57 6.12 5.90 -2.48
CA ASP A 57 7.07 5.14 -3.29
C ASP A 57 8.27 4.71 -2.45
N LEU A 58 8.80 3.53 -2.75
CA LEU A 58 10.07 3.05 -2.19
C LEU A 58 11.20 3.39 -3.16
N ALA A 59 12.11 4.28 -2.76
CA ALA A 59 13.31 4.58 -3.53
C ALA A 59 14.43 3.61 -3.16
N LEU A 60 14.96 2.90 -4.17
CA LEU A 60 16.08 1.97 -4.03
C LEU A 60 17.20 2.28 -5.03
N PRO A 61 18.48 2.09 -4.65
CA PRO A 61 19.60 2.24 -5.58
C PRO A 61 19.47 1.26 -6.75
N ARG A 62 19.53 1.76 -7.98
CA ARG A 62 19.50 0.93 -9.20
C ARG A 62 20.52 -0.20 -9.14
N ALA A 63 21.76 0.13 -8.78
CA ALA A 63 22.85 -0.83 -8.73
C ALA A 63 22.55 -2.02 -7.79
N ALA A 64 21.86 -1.76 -6.67
CA ALA A 64 21.48 -2.81 -5.73
C ALA A 64 20.41 -3.75 -6.31
N LEU A 65 19.43 -3.20 -7.04
CA LEU A 65 18.40 -3.97 -7.75
C LEU A 65 19.01 -4.82 -8.87
N GLU A 66 19.90 -4.22 -9.67
CA GLU A 66 20.53 -4.91 -10.80
C GLU A 66 21.50 -6.02 -10.36
N ALA A 67 22.21 -5.81 -9.25
CA ALA A 67 23.14 -6.79 -8.67
C ALA A 67 22.42 -8.04 -8.11
N ARG A 68 21.16 -7.89 -7.70
CA ARG A 68 20.36 -9.01 -7.18
C ARG A 68 20.00 -10.04 -8.26
N GLY A 69 19.93 -9.61 -9.53
CA GLY A 69 19.54 -10.46 -10.66
C GLY A 69 18.05 -10.79 -10.72
N GLY A 70 17.68 -11.70 -11.62
CA GLY A 70 16.29 -12.14 -11.83
C GLY A 70 15.40 -11.12 -12.58
N PRO A 71 14.08 -11.35 -12.63
CA PRO A 71 13.16 -10.57 -13.46
C PRO A 71 13.12 -9.07 -13.12
N LEU A 72 13.26 -8.71 -11.85
CA LEU A 72 13.28 -7.30 -11.43
C LEU A 72 14.54 -6.60 -11.96
N ALA A 73 15.70 -7.25 -11.88
CA ALA A 73 16.93 -6.70 -12.44
C ALA A 73 16.85 -6.53 -13.97
N GLU A 74 16.21 -7.47 -14.67
CA GLU A 74 15.98 -7.37 -16.12
C GLU A 74 15.05 -6.20 -16.46
N ALA A 75 13.96 -6.03 -15.71
CA ALA A 75 13.04 -4.91 -15.88
C ALA A 75 13.75 -3.56 -15.65
N VAL A 76 14.54 -3.44 -14.57
CA VAL A 76 15.29 -2.21 -14.24
C VAL A 76 16.31 -1.86 -15.33
N ARG A 77 17.06 -2.84 -15.86
CA ARG A 77 18.02 -2.62 -16.95
C ARG A 77 17.37 -2.12 -18.24
N GLY A 78 16.07 -2.38 -18.43
CA GLY A 78 15.30 -1.88 -19.57
C GLY A 78 14.80 -0.44 -19.43
N LEU A 79 14.92 0.16 -18.24
CA LEU A 79 14.49 1.54 -17.99
C LEU A 79 15.54 2.56 -18.47
N PRO A 80 15.13 3.81 -18.77
CA PRO A 80 16.04 4.94 -18.93
C PRO A 80 17.06 5.07 -17.79
N ALA A 81 18.17 5.78 -18.05
CA ALA A 81 19.22 6.01 -17.06
C ALA A 81 18.71 6.78 -15.82
N GLY A 82 19.31 6.50 -14.66
CA GLY A 82 19.02 7.10 -13.36
C GLY A 82 19.66 6.27 -12.24
N ASP A 83 20.10 6.87 -11.14
CA ASP A 83 20.80 6.13 -10.08
C ASP A 83 19.82 5.46 -9.10
N TRP A 84 18.59 5.95 -9.08
CA TRP A 84 17.52 5.49 -8.19
C TRP A 84 16.33 4.98 -8.98
N ILE A 85 15.68 3.96 -8.42
CA ILE A 85 14.43 3.42 -8.90
C ILE A 85 13.38 3.67 -7.83
N LEU A 86 12.33 4.39 -8.21
CA LEU A 86 11.12 4.50 -7.41
C LEU A 86 10.22 3.31 -7.71
N ILE A 87 9.82 2.62 -6.65
CA ILE A 87 8.92 1.47 -6.72
C ILE A 87 7.59 1.83 -6.07
N GLY A 88 6.59 2.05 -6.91
CA GLY A 88 5.20 2.18 -6.50
C GLY A 88 4.48 0.82 -6.52
N TRP A 89 3.47 0.64 -5.68
CA TRP A 89 2.65 -0.58 -5.66
C TRP A 89 1.17 -0.26 -5.50
N GLY A 90 0.33 -1.04 -6.18
CA GLY A 90 -1.11 -0.98 -5.97
C GLY A 90 -1.88 -1.80 -6.98
N ASP A 91 -3.19 -1.64 -6.96
CA ASP A 91 -4.06 -2.34 -7.90
C ASP A 91 -3.81 -1.84 -9.35
N ALA A 92 -3.67 -2.78 -10.29
CA ALA A 92 -3.36 -2.48 -11.69
C ALA A 92 -4.30 -1.45 -12.33
N LYS A 93 -5.61 -1.63 -12.11
CA LYS A 93 -6.65 -0.72 -12.64
C LYS A 93 -6.64 0.60 -11.86
N PHE A 94 -6.26 0.56 -10.58
CA PHE A 94 -6.08 1.77 -9.79
C PHE A 94 -4.91 2.65 -10.30
N TYR A 95 -3.83 2.05 -10.77
CA TYR A 95 -2.65 2.79 -11.25
C TYR A 95 -2.79 3.38 -12.66
N VAL A 96 -3.52 2.72 -13.57
CA VAL A 96 -3.60 3.16 -14.98
C VAL A 96 -4.83 4.00 -15.33
N ASP A 97 -5.91 3.87 -14.56
CA ASP A 97 -7.18 4.54 -14.85
C ASP A 97 -7.18 5.96 -14.28
N GLN A 98 -7.51 6.97 -15.10
CA GLN A 98 -7.52 8.39 -14.71
C GLN A 98 -8.93 8.96 -14.50
N SER A 99 -9.93 8.08 -14.41
CA SER A 99 -11.31 8.49 -14.13
C SER A 99 -11.46 9.12 -12.74
N PRO A 100 -12.47 9.97 -12.50
CA PRO A 100 -12.72 10.58 -11.20
C PRO A 100 -12.79 9.56 -10.07
N ILE A 101 -12.24 9.89 -8.89
CA ILE A 101 -12.14 8.95 -7.75
C ILE A 101 -13.49 8.39 -7.30
N GLY A 102 -14.58 9.16 -7.47
CA GLY A 102 -15.94 8.75 -7.12
C GLY A 102 -16.42 7.51 -7.89
N ASP A 103 -15.96 7.33 -9.13
CA ASP A 103 -16.33 6.18 -9.96
C ASP A 103 -15.49 4.93 -9.64
N ARG A 104 -14.48 5.09 -8.78
CA ARG A 104 -13.41 4.10 -8.52
C ARG A 104 -13.47 3.50 -7.12
N LEU A 105 -14.48 3.86 -6.33
CA LEU A 105 -14.76 3.24 -5.04
C LEU A 105 -14.88 1.70 -5.12
N PRO A 106 -15.50 1.10 -6.17
CA PRO A 106 -15.51 -0.35 -6.33
C PRO A 106 -14.12 -0.95 -6.57
N ASP A 107 -13.25 -0.24 -7.28
CA ASP A 107 -11.86 -0.66 -7.50
C ASP A 107 -11.06 -0.62 -6.20
N GLY A 108 -11.27 0.42 -5.38
CA GLY A 108 -10.70 0.50 -4.03
C GLY A 108 -11.17 -0.65 -3.13
N ALA A 109 -12.47 -0.94 -3.10
CA ALA A 109 -12.98 -2.08 -2.34
C ALA A 109 -12.41 -3.42 -2.85
N ARG A 110 -12.29 -3.58 -4.16
CA ARG A 110 -11.63 -4.75 -4.75
C ARG A 110 -10.15 -4.82 -4.35
N ALA A 111 -9.45 -3.69 -4.34
CA ALA A 111 -8.06 -3.56 -3.93
C ALA A 111 -7.83 -4.14 -2.52
N PHE A 112 -8.71 -3.77 -1.58
CA PHE A 112 -8.64 -4.18 -0.18
C PHE A 112 -9.11 -5.61 0.10
N PHE A 113 -10.18 -6.07 -0.56
CA PHE A 113 -10.88 -7.29 -0.13
C PHE A 113 -10.71 -8.49 -1.07
N ARG A 114 -10.17 -8.33 -2.29
CA ARG A 114 -10.03 -9.45 -3.21
C ARG A 114 -8.87 -10.36 -2.80
N PRO A 115 -9.10 -11.68 -2.56
CA PRO A 115 -8.03 -12.60 -2.27
C PRO A 115 -7.03 -12.70 -3.44
N GLY A 116 -5.73 -12.71 -3.13
CA GLY A 116 -4.67 -12.85 -4.15
C GLY A 116 -4.64 -11.71 -5.16
N ASN A 117 -5.01 -10.49 -4.74
CA ASN A 117 -5.07 -9.37 -5.66
C ASN A 117 -3.69 -9.07 -6.27
N ALA A 118 -3.63 -9.04 -7.60
CA ALA A 118 -2.39 -8.78 -8.31
C ALA A 118 -2.03 -7.31 -8.18
N SER A 119 -1.07 -7.00 -7.31
CA SER A 119 -0.44 -5.68 -7.27
C SER A 119 0.51 -5.54 -8.45
N VAL A 120 0.47 -4.38 -9.10
CA VAL A 120 1.48 -4.01 -10.10
C VAL A 120 2.59 -3.25 -9.40
N LEU A 121 3.83 -3.53 -9.80
CA LEU A 121 4.98 -2.72 -9.45
C LEU A 121 5.23 -1.72 -10.58
N MET A 122 5.16 -0.44 -10.25
CA MET A 122 5.56 0.64 -11.16
C MET A 122 7.02 0.98 -10.86
N LEU A 123 7.87 0.96 -11.88
CA LEU A 123 9.28 1.32 -11.76
C LEU A 123 9.53 2.63 -12.50
N ASP A 124 9.97 3.65 -11.78
CA ASP A 124 10.28 4.96 -12.35
C ASP A 124 11.76 5.32 -12.10
N PRO A 125 12.58 5.52 -13.15
CA PRO A 125 13.96 5.94 -12.98
C PRO A 125 14.05 7.43 -12.66
N THR A 126 14.84 7.78 -11.64
CA THR A 126 15.11 9.18 -11.25
C THR A 126 16.59 9.50 -11.17
#